data_AF-A0A7W7ZAY1-F1
#
_entry.id   AF-A0A7W7ZAY1-F1
#
_cell.length_a   1.000
_cell.length_b   1.000
_cell.length_c   1.000
_cell.angle_alpha   90.00
_cell.angle_beta   90.00
_cell.angle_gamma   90.00
#
_symmetry.space_group_name_H-M   'P 1'
#
loop_
_entity.id
_entity.type
_entity.pdbx_description
1 polymer ?
#
loop_
_entity_poly.entity_id
_entity_poly.type
_entity_poly.pdbx_seq_one_letter_code
_entity_poly.pdbx_strand_id
1 'polypeptide(L)'
;MASSRNVWLMALLLSPATFWFQILHPHNGFNKEILYLATLSVFAVLLSKFQISGIMASLYMSIAVVLVVLSHEGMVFYAPYFFALLVISGKTVRQAAIECSVPALLGLAVAYLCSQHSGNVEAASQICSSLGYKLDLEGNSQICAGGAIAYFTRSMAYARANTLDSMRKYHFLVVFPIFAAIAILPAVAESARMLRSRMKREVAVLWTTVVISFLGTVILFVYAYDWNRWIYIHIASITVLLLFMDGKIQRKSGDETPPNRQMTVKRQAAWAVIYVLYAILCFTPNAIQAASLGFLNRLTHSQHAMPPAAS
;
A
#
# COMPACT_ATOMS: atom_id res chain seq x y z
N MET A 1 -18.89 -9.53 -24.89
CA MET A 1 -19.57 -9.02 -23.67
C MET A 1 -18.55 -8.31 -22.78
N ALA A 2 -18.13 -7.10 -23.15
CA ALA A 2 -17.41 -6.23 -22.23
C ALA A 2 -18.50 -5.43 -21.49
N SER A 3 -18.76 -5.81 -20.24
CA SER A 3 -19.42 -4.91 -19.28
C SER A 3 -18.78 -3.54 -19.43
N SER A 4 -19.57 -2.47 -19.46
CA SER A 4 -19.15 -1.06 -19.52
C SER A 4 -18.39 -0.64 -18.25
N ARG A 5 -17.46 -1.48 -17.80
CA ARG A 5 -16.62 -1.28 -16.65
C ARG A 5 -15.92 0.04 -16.83
N ASN A 6 -16.06 0.83 -15.79
CA ASN A 6 -15.59 2.19 -15.77
C ASN A 6 -14.10 2.23 -16.09
N VAL A 7 -13.76 2.98 -17.13
CA VAL A 7 -12.39 3.17 -17.60
C VAL A 7 -11.49 3.61 -16.43
N TRP A 8 -11.92 4.52 -15.57
CA TRP A 8 -11.05 4.96 -14.46
C TRP A 8 -10.76 3.86 -13.44
N LEU A 9 -11.71 2.96 -13.19
CA LEU A 9 -11.48 1.79 -12.34
C LEU A 9 -10.55 0.78 -12.99
N MET A 10 -10.66 0.58 -14.30
CA MET A 10 -9.71 -0.27 -15.03
C MET A 10 -8.31 0.34 -15.01
N ALA A 11 -8.19 1.68 -15.07
CA ALA A 11 -6.91 2.39 -14.96
C ALA A 11 -6.29 2.21 -13.59
N LEU A 12 -7.10 2.24 -12.53
CA LEU A 12 -6.64 1.89 -11.20
C LEU A 12 -6.21 0.43 -11.11
N LEU A 13 -7.01 -0.53 -11.59
CA LEU A 13 -6.69 -1.96 -11.49
C LEU A 13 -5.42 -2.36 -12.25
N LEU A 14 -5.21 -1.76 -13.41
CA LEU A 14 -4.05 -2.02 -14.28
C LEU A 14 -2.87 -1.10 -13.97
N SER A 15 -3.01 -0.21 -12.98
CA SER A 15 -1.95 0.71 -12.59
C SER A 15 -0.76 -0.05 -11.99
N PRO A 16 0.48 0.34 -12.33
CA PRO A 16 1.68 -0.09 -11.59
C PRO A 16 1.64 0.26 -10.10
N ALA A 17 0.81 1.23 -9.70
CA ALA A 17 0.61 1.61 -8.30
C ALA A 17 -0.46 0.79 -7.55
N THR A 18 -1.00 -0.27 -8.16
CA THR A 18 -1.94 -1.21 -7.51
C THR A 18 -1.49 -2.65 -7.73
N PHE A 19 -2.33 -3.54 -8.28
CA PHE A 19 -2.07 -4.97 -8.40
C PHE A 19 -0.82 -5.30 -9.23
N TRP A 20 -0.49 -4.44 -10.20
CA TRP A 20 0.69 -4.65 -11.03
C TRP A 20 2.00 -4.40 -10.27
N PHE A 21 1.97 -3.66 -9.15
CA PHE A 21 3.14 -3.47 -8.27
C PHE A 21 3.76 -4.80 -7.85
N GLN A 22 2.93 -5.80 -7.52
CA GLN A 22 3.37 -7.12 -7.05
C GLN A 22 4.10 -7.90 -8.13
N ILE A 23 3.69 -7.74 -9.38
CA ILE A 23 4.29 -8.41 -10.53
C ILE A 23 5.62 -7.75 -10.89
N LEU A 24 5.68 -6.41 -10.81
CA LEU A 24 6.88 -5.65 -11.15
C LEU A 24 7.98 -5.73 -10.10
N HIS A 25 7.61 -5.91 -8.84
CA HIS A 25 8.55 -5.99 -7.73
C HIS A 25 8.25 -7.20 -6.86
N PRO A 26 8.47 -8.43 -7.34
CA PRO A 26 8.11 -9.64 -6.60
C PRO A 26 8.77 -9.69 -5.20
N HIS A 27 9.99 -9.15 -5.05
CA HIS A 27 10.69 -9.06 -3.76
C HIS A 27 10.08 -8.04 -2.78
N ASN A 28 9.47 -6.96 -3.29
CA ASN A 28 8.86 -5.92 -2.45
C ASN A 28 7.35 -6.08 -2.32
N GLY A 29 6.75 -6.85 -3.22
CA GLY A 29 5.32 -6.88 -3.43
C GLY A 29 4.58 -7.93 -2.61
N PHE A 30 5.04 -9.19 -2.61
CA PHE A 30 4.41 -10.27 -1.84
C PHE A 30 4.78 -10.27 -0.35
N ASN A 31 5.07 -9.09 0.19
CA ASN A 31 5.38 -8.93 1.58
C ASN A 31 4.11 -8.94 2.44
N LYS A 32 4.34 -8.80 3.74
CA LYS A 32 3.35 -8.87 4.82
C LYS A 32 2.15 -7.90 4.70
N GLU A 33 2.22 -6.88 3.85
CA GLU A 33 1.13 -5.92 3.58
C GLU A 33 -0.02 -6.55 2.79
N ILE A 34 0.21 -7.68 2.11
CA ILE A 34 -0.85 -8.42 1.42
C ILE A 34 -1.96 -8.87 2.37
N LEU A 35 -1.63 -9.13 3.65
CA LEU A 35 -2.60 -9.49 4.68
C LEU A 35 -3.58 -8.34 4.95
N TYR A 36 -3.08 -7.10 4.98
CA TYR A 36 -3.92 -5.93 5.13
C TYR A 36 -4.86 -5.76 3.93
N LEU A 37 -4.33 -5.84 2.71
CA LEU A 37 -5.14 -5.67 1.49
C LEU A 37 -6.18 -6.79 1.32
N ALA A 38 -5.80 -8.03 1.65
CA ALA A 38 -6.71 -9.17 1.64
C ALA A 38 -7.83 -9.00 2.66
N THR A 39 -7.51 -8.64 3.90
CA THR A 39 -8.52 -8.44 4.95
C THR A 39 -9.45 -7.26 4.63
N LEU A 40 -8.92 -6.15 4.12
CA LEU A 40 -9.75 -5.02 3.66
C LEU A 40 -10.70 -5.44 2.53
N SER A 41 -10.19 -6.19 1.55
CA SER A 41 -10.97 -6.64 0.39
C SER A 41 -12.05 -7.65 0.79
N VAL A 42 -11.72 -8.61 1.64
CA VAL A 42 -12.69 -9.57 2.19
C VAL A 42 -13.76 -8.85 2.99
N PHE A 43 -13.38 -7.88 3.82
CA PHE A 43 -14.35 -7.08 4.58
C PHE A 43 -15.32 -6.31 3.66
N ALA A 44 -14.80 -5.70 2.59
CA ALA A 44 -15.63 -5.05 1.58
C ALA A 44 -16.62 -6.06 0.92
N VAL A 45 -16.18 -7.28 0.62
CA VAL A 45 -17.06 -8.33 0.08
C VAL A 45 -18.11 -8.75 1.11
N LEU A 46 -17.73 -8.92 2.39
CA LEU A 46 -18.64 -9.29 3.48
C LEU A 46 -19.75 -8.26 3.65
N LEU A 47 -19.39 -6.98 3.73
CA LEU A 47 -20.34 -5.87 3.80
C LEU A 47 -21.23 -5.79 2.55
N SER A 48 -20.67 -6.11 1.38
CA SER A 48 -21.40 -6.05 0.12
C SER A 48 -22.39 -7.20 -0.03
N LYS A 49 -22.06 -8.43 0.37
CA LYS A 49 -22.87 -9.61 0.04
C LYS A 49 -23.71 -10.15 1.19
N PHE A 50 -23.25 -10.03 2.45
CA PHE A 50 -23.75 -10.85 3.54
C PHE A 50 -24.43 -10.05 4.68
N GLN A 51 -24.60 -8.73 4.54
CA GLN A 51 -25.24 -7.86 5.54
C GLN A 51 -24.80 -8.17 6.98
N ILE A 52 -23.49 -8.20 7.21
CA ILE A 52 -22.92 -8.57 8.51
C ILE A 52 -23.40 -7.65 9.65
N SER A 53 -23.66 -8.25 10.82
CA SER A 53 -24.02 -7.49 12.03
C SER A 53 -22.85 -6.65 12.53
N GLY A 54 -23.12 -5.61 13.32
CA GLY A 54 -22.07 -4.73 13.86
C GLY A 54 -21.07 -5.47 14.76
N ILE A 55 -21.55 -6.48 15.51
CA ILE A 55 -20.69 -7.33 16.35
C ILE A 55 -19.75 -8.17 15.46
N MET A 56 -20.26 -8.78 14.39
CA MET A 56 -19.42 -9.57 13.47
C MET A 56 -18.43 -8.68 12.73
N ALA A 57 -18.82 -7.47 12.36
CA ALA A 57 -17.91 -6.49 11.78
C ALA A 57 -16.78 -6.11 12.76
N SER A 58 -17.13 -5.78 14.00
CA SER A 58 -16.16 -5.46 15.06
C SER A 58 -15.22 -6.64 15.35
N LEU A 59 -15.74 -7.87 15.42
CA LEU A 59 -14.94 -9.08 15.64
C LEU A 59 -13.97 -9.31 14.49
N TYR A 60 -14.45 -9.23 13.25
CA TYR A 60 -13.61 -9.36 12.06
C TYR A 60 -12.48 -8.34 12.05
N MET A 61 -12.80 -7.06 12.28
CA MET A 61 -11.80 -5.99 12.31
C MET A 61 -10.82 -6.15 13.47
N SER A 62 -11.25 -6.67 14.62
CA SER A 62 -10.36 -6.93 15.76
C SER A 62 -9.35 -8.02 15.45
N ILE A 63 -9.78 -9.12 14.83
CA ILE A 63 -8.87 -10.19 14.38
C ILE A 63 -7.94 -9.65 13.29
N ALA A 64 -8.49 -8.96 12.30
CA ALA A 64 -7.73 -8.40 11.19
C ALA A 64 -6.66 -7.42 11.68
N VAL A 65 -7.00 -6.48 12.57
CA VAL A 65 -6.04 -5.47 13.04
C VAL A 65 -4.92 -6.11 13.85
N VAL A 66 -5.20 -7.11 14.69
CA VAL A 66 -4.16 -7.85 15.43
C VAL A 66 -3.19 -8.52 14.46
N LEU A 67 -3.72 -9.30 13.52
CA LEU A 67 -2.90 -10.01 12.52
C LEU A 67 -2.05 -9.04 11.70
N VAL A 68 -2.67 -7.96 11.24
CA VAL A 68 -2.04 -6.97 10.36
C VAL A 68 -0.98 -6.16 11.09
N VAL A 69 -1.26 -5.68 12.31
CA VAL A 69 -0.29 -4.88 13.09
C VAL A 69 0.86 -5.75 13.59
N LEU A 70 0.61 -6.99 14.03
CA LEU A 70 1.69 -7.92 14.40
C LEU A 70 2.57 -8.27 13.20
N SER A 71 2.00 -8.37 12.00
CA SER A 71 2.77 -8.59 10.79
C SER A 71 3.59 -7.35 10.42
N HIS A 72 2.95 -6.18 10.47
CA HIS A 72 3.56 -4.92 10.12
C HIS A 72 2.97 -3.77 10.95
N GLU A 73 3.72 -3.29 11.94
CA GLU A 73 3.28 -2.26 12.89
C GLU A 73 2.76 -0.98 12.22
N GLY A 74 3.42 -0.51 11.15
CA GLY A 74 2.99 0.64 10.36
C GLY A 74 1.60 0.51 9.70
N MET A 75 0.99 -0.68 9.68
CA MET A 75 -0.35 -0.87 9.13
C MET A 75 -1.45 -0.24 9.99
N VAL A 76 -1.16 0.11 11.25
CA VAL A 76 -2.11 0.81 12.12
C VAL A 76 -2.60 2.12 11.49
N PHE A 77 -1.73 2.81 10.74
CA PHE A 77 -2.07 4.07 10.06
C PHE A 77 -3.03 3.88 8.87
N TYR A 78 -3.25 2.65 8.44
CA TYR A 78 -4.18 2.29 7.36
C TYR A 78 -5.51 1.71 7.88
N ALA A 79 -5.66 1.56 9.21
CA ALA A 79 -6.92 1.17 9.84
C ALA A 79 -8.11 2.09 9.49
N PRO A 80 -7.96 3.42 9.28
CA PRO A 80 -9.09 4.28 8.93
C PRO A 80 -9.86 3.87 7.66
N TYR A 81 -9.25 3.09 6.75
CA TYR A 81 -9.94 2.55 5.58
C TYR A 81 -11.04 1.53 5.92
N PHE A 82 -10.91 0.78 7.02
CA PHE A 82 -11.99 -0.09 7.51
C PHE A 82 -13.20 0.73 8.01
N PHE A 83 -12.93 1.83 8.72
CA PHE A 83 -13.95 2.77 9.16
C PHE A 83 -14.69 3.38 7.96
N ALA A 84 -13.95 3.80 6.92
CA ALA A 84 -14.56 4.31 5.70
C ALA A 84 -15.49 3.29 5.03
N LEU A 85 -15.10 2.01 4.94
CA LEU A 85 -15.96 0.96 4.40
C LEU A 85 -17.27 0.82 5.17
N LEU A 86 -17.26 0.88 6.51
CA LEU A 86 -18.48 0.85 7.31
C LEU A 86 -19.39 2.03 7.00
N VAL A 87 -18.86 3.25 7.00
CA VAL A 87 -19.67 4.45 6.72
C VAL A 87 -20.21 4.43 5.28
N ILE A 88 -19.39 4.04 4.30
CA ILE A 88 -19.78 3.92 2.89
C ILE A 88 -20.80 2.79 2.70
N SER A 89 -20.77 1.72 3.51
CA SER A 89 -21.75 0.63 3.43
C SER A 89 -23.17 1.11 3.74
N GLY A 90 -23.31 2.16 4.56
CA GLY A 90 -24.60 2.77 4.92
C GLY A 90 -24.73 3.08 6.41
N LYS A 91 -23.79 2.64 7.24
CA LYS A 91 -23.78 2.92 8.69
C LYS A 91 -23.67 4.42 8.95
N THR A 92 -24.24 4.88 10.06
CA THR A 92 -23.98 6.24 10.55
C THR A 92 -22.54 6.35 11.06
N VAL A 93 -21.99 7.56 11.07
CA VAL A 93 -20.63 7.83 11.61
C VAL A 93 -20.51 7.34 13.06
N ARG A 94 -21.55 7.57 13.88
CA ARG A 94 -21.61 7.09 15.27
C ARG A 94 -21.57 5.57 15.36
N GLN A 95 -22.36 4.87 14.56
CA GLN A 95 -22.35 3.39 14.55
C GLN A 95 -21.00 2.84 14.12
N ALA A 96 -20.41 3.39 13.04
CA ALA A 96 -19.08 2.99 12.59
C ALA A 96 -18.01 3.25 13.66
N ALA A 97 -18.09 4.37 14.38
CA ALA A 97 -17.17 4.69 15.46
C ALA A 97 -17.27 3.69 16.63
N ILE A 98 -18.49 3.29 17.00
CA ILE A 98 -18.72 2.26 18.03
C ILE A 98 -18.21 0.90 17.55
N GLU A 99 -18.51 0.50 16.31
CA GLU A 99 -18.03 -0.78 15.74
C GLU A 99 -16.51 -0.81 15.57
N CYS A 100 -15.85 0.33 15.39
CA CYS A 100 -14.39 0.44 15.30
C CYS A 100 -13.68 0.67 16.64
N SER A 101 -14.39 0.95 17.75
CA SER A 101 -13.72 1.34 19.00
C SER A 101 -12.88 0.21 19.59
N VAL A 102 -13.40 -1.03 19.61
CA VAL A 102 -12.68 -2.21 20.10
C VAL A 102 -11.48 -2.54 19.20
N PRO A 103 -11.62 -2.67 17.86
CA PRO A 103 -10.47 -2.83 16.98
C PRO A 103 -9.42 -1.72 17.12
N ALA A 104 -9.83 -0.46 17.27
CA ALA A 104 -8.89 0.66 17.40
C ALA A 104 -8.07 0.56 18.69
N LEU A 105 -8.72 0.32 19.83
CA LEU A 105 -8.03 0.15 21.11
C LEU A 105 -7.09 -1.06 21.08
N LEU A 106 -7.54 -2.18 20.50
CA LEU A 106 -6.73 -3.38 20.38
C LEU A 106 -5.52 -3.17 19.45
N GLY A 107 -5.73 -2.52 18.30
CA GLY A 107 -4.65 -2.17 17.37
C GLY A 107 -3.60 -1.24 17.99
N LEU A 108 -4.04 -0.24 18.77
CA LEU A 108 -3.13 0.65 19.51
C LEU A 108 -2.38 -0.11 20.62
N ALA A 109 -3.06 -1.00 21.35
CA ALA A 109 -2.42 -1.81 22.38
C ALA A 109 -1.35 -2.73 21.78
N VAL A 110 -1.66 -3.42 20.69
CA VAL A 110 -0.69 -4.27 19.98
C VAL A 110 0.46 -3.44 19.43
N ALA A 111 0.19 -2.31 18.78
CA ALA A 111 1.25 -1.42 18.27
C ALA A 111 2.17 -0.90 19.39
N TYR A 112 1.58 -0.56 20.54
CA TYR A 112 2.34 -0.18 21.73
C TYR A 112 3.23 -1.34 22.21
N LEU A 113 2.70 -2.56 22.34
CA LEU A 113 3.48 -3.73 22.73
C LEU A 113 4.62 -4.03 21.74
N CYS A 114 4.38 -3.90 20.44
CA CYS A 114 5.41 -4.03 19.41
C CYS A 114 6.52 -2.97 19.58
N SER A 115 6.14 -1.72 19.88
CA SER A 115 7.12 -0.63 20.08
C SER A 115 8.07 -0.86 21.27
N GLN A 116 7.65 -1.65 22.27
CA GLN A 116 8.50 -2.02 23.40
C GLN A 116 9.49 -3.13 23.06
N HIS A 117 9.32 -3.81 21.92
CA HIS A 117 10.11 -4.97 21.50
C HIS A 117 10.72 -4.75 20.11
N SER A 118 11.50 -3.67 19.95
CA SER A 118 12.15 -3.31 18.67
C SER A 118 13.24 -4.28 18.19
N GLY A 119 13.49 -5.36 18.93
CA GLY A 119 14.60 -6.28 18.72
C GLY A 119 15.91 -5.78 19.34
N ASN A 120 16.88 -6.68 19.42
CA ASN A 120 18.23 -6.40 19.89
C ASN A 120 19.23 -7.33 19.18
N VAL A 121 20.53 -7.11 19.43
CA VAL A 121 21.62 -7.92 18.85
C VAL A 121 21.49 -9.40 19.23
N GLU A 122 21.04 -9.69 20.45
CA GLU A 122 20.85 -11.06 20.93
C GLU A 122 19.77 -11.80 20.13
N ALA A 123 18.61 -11.18 19.93
CA ALA A 123 17.52 -11.73 19.13
C ALA A 123 17.95 -11.92 17.67
N ALA A 124 18.66 -10.95 17.09
CA ALA A 124 19.21 -11.08 15.74
C ALA A 124 20.19 -12.27 15.63
N SER A 125 21.06 -12.45 16.64
CA SER A 125 22.01 -13.56 16.73
C SER A 125 21.33 -14.93 16.85
N GLN A 126 20.28 -15.01 17.66
CA GLN A 126 19.49 -16.24 17.80
C GLN A 126 18.77 -16.60 16.51
N ILE A 127 18.19 -15.61 15.80
CA ILE A 127 17.59 -15.84 14.48
C ILE A 127 18.65 -16.30 13.47
N CYS A 128 19.79 -15.63 13.38
CA CYS A 128 20.86 -16.00 12.43
C CYS A 128 21.45 -17.37 12.72
N SER A 129 21.65 -17.72 13.99
CA SER A 129 22.17 -19.03 14.38
C SER A 129 21.16 -20.16 14.11
N SER A 130 19.86 -19.91 14.25
CA SER A 130 18.82 -20.87 13.83
C SER A 130 18.84 -21.18 12.34
N LEU A 131 19.37 -20.27 11.52
CA LEU A 131 19.54 -20.41 10.07
C LEU A 131 20.91 -20.99 9.69
N GLY A 132 21.77 -21.31 10.66
CA GLY A 132 23.11 -21.85 10.42
C GLY A 132 24.20 -20.80 10.17
N TYR A 133 23.93 -19.52 10.45
CA TYR A 133 24.87 -18.42 10.26
C TYR A 133 25.34 -17.81 11.58
N LYS A 134 26.54 -17.24 11.59
CA LYS A 134 27.06 -16.46 12.73
C LYS A 134 27.10 -14.99 12.36
N LEU A 135 26.68 -14.13 13.29
CA LEU A 135 26.94 -12.69 13.22
C LEU A 135 28.36 -12.45 13.72
N ASP A 136 29.11 -11.59 13.05
CA ASP A 136 30.36 -11.07 13.58
C ASP A 136 30.11 -10.06 14.72
N LEU A 137 31.20 -9.58 15.34
CA LEU A 137 31.16 -8.61 16.44
C LEU A 137 30.52 -7.27 16.04
N GLU A 138 30.43 -6.98 14.74
CA GLU A 138 29.79 -5.78 14.19
C GLU A 138 28.32 -6.02 13.79
N GLY A 139 27.81 -7.24 14.01
CA GLY A 139 26.45 -7.63 13.65
C GLY A 139 26.25 -7.88 12.16
N ASN A 140 27.33 -8.19 11.43
CA ASN A 140 27.30 -8.53 10.02
C ASN A 140 27.45 -10.04 9.81
N SER A 141 26.71 -10.60 8.86
CA SER A 141 27.03 -11.89 8.22
C SER A 141 26.71 -11.80 6.73
N GLN A 142 27.31 -12.63 5.89
CA GLN A 142 27.05 -12.60 4.44
C GLN A 142 25.55 -12.67 4.08
N ILE A 143 24.72 -13.26 4.93
CA ILE A 143 23.28 -13.44 4.70
C ILE A 143 22.42 -12.57 5.64
N CYS A 144 22.88 -12.31 6.87
CA CYS A 144 22.14 -11.52 7.84
C CYS A 144 22.45 -10.02 7.79
N ALA A 145 23.59 -9.57 7.24
CA ALA A 145 24.06 -8.17 7.33
C ALA A 145 23.21 -7.14 6.58
N GLY A 146 22.56 -7.55 5.49
CA GLY A 146 21.91 -6.61 4.55
C GLY A 146 20.39 -6.55 4.61
N GLY A 147 19.76 -7.38 5.44
CA GLY A 147 18.31 -7.61 5.41
C GLY A 147 17.56 -7.10 6.64
N ALA A 148 16.29 -7.49 6.73
CA ALA A 148 15.41 -7.14 7.86
C ALA A 148 15.98 -7.62 9.22
N ILE A 149 16.75 -8.71 9.24
CA ILE A 149 17.36 -9.23 10.48
C ILE A 149 18.43 -8.25 11.01
N ALA A 150 19.28 -7.68 10.14
CA ALA A 150 20.24 -6.67 10.56
C ALA A 150 19.56 -5.40 11.09
N TYR A 151 18.35 -5.07 10.64
CA TYR A 151 17.62 -3.91 11.16
C TYR A 151 17.22 -4.05 12.64
N PHE A 152 17.15 -5.26 13.21
CA PHE A 152 16.94 -5.45 14.65
C PHE A 152 18.10 -4.93 15.50
N THR A 153 19.29 -4.79 14.93
CA THR A 153 20.47 -4.26 15.65
C THR A 153 20.60 -2.74 15.53
N ARG A 154 19.77 -2.10 14.70
CA ARG A 154 19.88 -0.68 14.36
C ARG A 154 18.94 0.16 15.21
N SER A 155 19.41 1.35 15.58
CA SER A 155 18.61 2.32 16.32
C SER A 155 17.67 3.11 15.40
N MET A 156 16.62 3.72 15.97
CA MET A 156 15.77 4.67 15.23
C MET A 156 16.57 5.85 14.66
N ALA A 157 17.64 6.28 15.35
CA ALA A 157 18.52 7.34 14.86
C ALA A 157 19.25 6.91 13.57
N TYR A 158 19.73 5.66 13.51
CA TYR A 158 20.30 5.09 12.29
C TYR A 158 19.26 5.03 11.16
N ALA A 159 18.05 4.54 11.44
CA ALA A 159 16.98 4.44 10.44
C ALA A 159 16.61 5.82 9.86
N ARG A 160 16.51 6.85 10.71
CA ARG A 160 16.29 8.23 10.28
C ARG A 160 17.45 8.76 9.44
N ALA A 161 18.69 8.57 9.86
CA ALA A 161 19.86 9.02 9.11
C ALA A 161 19.95 8.35 7.74
N ASN A 162 19.73 7.05 7.67
CA ASN A 162 19.71 6.28 6.42
C ASN A 162 18.58 6.73 5.48
N THR A 163 17.39 7.01 6.03
CA THR A 163 16.26 7.53 5.25
C THR A 163 16.58 8.93 4.71
N LEU A 164 17.15 9.83 5.53
CA LEU A 164 17.56 11.17 5.08
C LEU A 164 18.64 11.15 4.01
N ASP A 165 19.63 10.25 4.13
CA ASP A 165 20.64 10.05 3.09
C ASP A 165 20.01 9.59 1.77
N SER A 166 19.12 8.60 1.84
CA SER A 166 18.34 8.12 0.70
C SER A 166 17.48 9.23 0.08
N MET A 167 16.83 10.06 0.90
CA MET A 167 16.03 11.19 0.42
C MET A 167 16.85 12.18 -0.39
N ARG A 168 18.09 12.47 0.05
CA ARG A 168 19.01 13.36 -0.66
C ARG A 168 19.53 12.72 -1.94
N LYS A 169 20.02 11.49 -1.85
CA LYS A 169 20.63 10.75 -2.96
C LYS A 169 19.66 10.50 -4.11
N TYR A 170 18.41 10.20 -3.81
CA TYR A 170 17.39 9.83 -4.81
C TYR A 170 16.29 10.88 -4.96
N HIS A 171 16.47 12.08 -4.39
CA HIS A 171 15.55 13.21 -4.50
C HIS A 171 14.08 12.87 -4.16
N PHE A 172 13.87 12.14 -3.06
CA PHE A 172 12.54 11.61 -2.71
C PHE A 172 11.44 12.69 -2.68
N LEU A 173 11.77 13.87 -2.16
CA LEU A 173 10.84 14.99 -2.01
C LEU A 173 10.32 15.57 -3.33
N VAL A 174 11.01 15.31 -4.46
CA VAL A 174 10.55 15.73 -5.79
C VAL A 174 9.87 14.56 -6.49
N VAL A 175 10.53 13.40 -6.46
CA VAL A 175 10.18 12.23 -7.24
C VAL A 175 8.86 11.61 -6.75
N PHE A 176 8.71 11.40 -5.44
CA PHE A 176 7.54 10.71 -4.89
C PHE A 176 6.24 11.49 -4.97
N PRO A 177 6.18 12.81 -4.70
CA PRO A 177 4.95 13.57 -4.87
C PRO A 177 4.43 13.56 -6.30
N ILE A 178 5.33 13.59 -7.31
CA ILE A 178 4.95 13.49 -8.72
C ILE A 178 4.29 12.13 -9.00
N PHE A 179 4.89 11.03 -8.53
CA PHE A 179 4.31 9.70 -8.75
C PHE A 179 3.03 9.47 -7.96
N ALA A 180 2.95 9.94 -6.72
CA ALA A 180 1.72 9.91 -5.95
C ALA A 180 0.60 10.69 -6.67
N ALA A 181 0.92 11.87 -7.23
CA ALA A 181 -0.03 12.65 -8.01
C ALA A 181 -0.48 11.90 -9.27
N ILE A 182 0.43 11.29 -10.03
CA ILE A 182 0.06 10.50 -11.21
C ILE A 182 -0.80 9.30 -10.82
N ALA A 183 -0.40 8.55 -9.79
CA ALA A 183 -1.10 7.35 -9.33
C ALA A 183 -2.52 7.64 -8.82
N ILE A 184 -2.75 8.84 -8.27
CA ILE A 184 -4.06 9.22 -7.72
C ILE A 184 -5.01 9.79 -8.78
N LEU A 185 -4.52 10.22 -9.95
CA LEU A 185 -5.35 10.82 -11.01
C LEU A 185 -6.58 9.98 -11.38
N PRO A 186 -6.47 8.66 -11.62
CA PRO A 186 -7.65 7.86 -11.94
C PRO A 186 -8.67 7.80 -10.79
N ALA A 187 -8.21 7.80 -9.54
CA ALA A 187 -9.08 7.82 -8.36
C ALA A 187 -9.82 9.16 -8.20
N VAL A 188 -9.15 10.28 -8.51
CA VAL A 188 -9.77 11.62 -8.55
C VAL A 188 -10.82 11.69 -9.65
N ALA A 189 -10.49 11.23 -10.86
CA ALA A 189 -11.42 11.19 -11.99
C ALA A 189 -12.66 10.34 -11.68
N GLU A 190 -12.45 9.20 -11.02
CA GLU A 190 -13.54 8.33 -10.61
C GLU A 190 -14.42 8.94 -9.53
N SER A 191 -13.79 9.56 -8.52
CA SER A 191 -14.50 10.30 -7.48
C SER A 191 -15.35 11.43 -8.08
N ALA A 192 -14.81 12.17 -9.05
CA ALA A 192 -15.54 13.25 -9.73
C ALA A 192 -16.77 12.73 -10.49
N ARG A 193 -16.70 11.52 -11.07
CA ARG A 193 -17.86 10.85 -11.66
C ARG A 193 -18.89 10.49 -10.59
N MET A 194 -18.47 9.89 -9.48
CA MET A 194 -19.36 9.49 -8.39
C MET A 194 -20.06 10.68 -7.72
N LEU A 195 -19.41 11.85 -7.67
CA LEU A 195 -20.03 13.11 -7.24
C LEU A 195 -21.22 13.50 -8.13
N ARG A 196 -21.13 13.28 -9.46
CA ARG A 196 -22.24 13.52 -10.40
C ARG A 196 -23.38 12.52 -10.19
N SER A 197 -23.06 11.30 -9.77
CA SER A 197 -24.04 10.26 -9.40
C SER A 197 -24.64 10.43 -8.00
N ARG A 198 -24.53 11.63 -7.40
CA ARG A 198 -25.08 11.99 -6.07
C ARG A 198 -24.48 11.23 -4.88
N MET A 199 -23.30 10.61 -5.01
CA MET A 199 -22.58 9.97 -3.88
C MET A 199 -21.67 10.94 -3.12
N LYS A 200 -22.17 12.14 -2.81
CA LYS A 200 -21.35 13.21 -2.20
C LYS A 200 -20.80 12.82 -0.83
N ARG A 201 -21.63 12.14 -0.01
CA ARG A 201 -21.27 11.72 1.34
C ARG A 201 -20.15 10.68 1.30
N GLU A 202 -20.28 9.67 0.45
CA GLU A 202 -19.33 8.57 0.35
C GLU A 202 -17.98 9.05 -0.19
N VAL A 203 -17.99 9.94 -1.19
CA VAL A 203 -16.76 10.56 -1.71
C VAL A 203 -16.09 11.42 -0.62
N ALA A 204 -16.86 12.21 0.14
CA ALA A 204 -16.30 13.00 1.24
C ALA A 204 -15.66 12.12 2.32
N VAL A 205 -16.30 11.01 2.68
CA VAL A 205 -15.76 10.01 3.62
C VAL A 205 -14.46 9.41 3.08
N LEU A 206 -14.43 8.97 1.82
CA LEU A 206 -13.24 8.43 1.18
C LEU A 206 -12.05 9.40 1.30
N TRP A 207 -12.21 10.64 0.85
CA TRP A 207 -11.11 11.61 0.83
C TRP A 207 -10.69 12.07 2.21
N THR A 208 -11.63 12.22 3.15
CA THR A 208 -11.31 12.55 4.55
C THR A 208 -10.48 11.43 5.17
N THR A 209 -10.86 10.17 4.94
CA THR A 209 -10.10 9.01 5.41
C THR A 209 -8.72 8.95 4.76
N VAL A 210 -8.60 9.22 3.46
CA VAL A 210 -7.29 9.28 2.78
C VAL A 210 -6.38 10.31 3.45
N VAL A 211 -6.89 11.52 3.72
CA VAL A 211 -6.11 12.57 4.40
C VAL A 211 -5.69 12.14 5.80
N ILE A 212 -6.61 11.59 6.61
CA ILE A 212 -6.31 11.13 7.97
C ILE A 212 -5.25 10.04 7.95
N SER A 213 -5.41 9.01 7.10
CA SER A 213 -4.43 7.93 6.97
C SER A 213 -3.09 8.46 6.48
N PHE A 214 -3.08 9.37 5.51
CA PHE A 214 -1.85 9.93 4.96
C PHE A 214 -1.09 10.76 5.99
N LEU A 215 -1.78 11.59 6.78
CA LEU A 215 -1.17 12.31 7.90
C LEU A 215 -0.55 11.35 8.92
N GLY A 216 -1.22 10.22 9.18
CA GLY A 216 -0.68 9.16 10.02
C GLY A 216 0.60 8.53 9.43
N THR A 217 0.66 8.29 8.12
CA THR A 217 1.82 7.68 7.46
C THR A 217 2.99 8.63 7.26
N VAL A 218 2.84 9.95 7.49
CA VAL A 218 3.96 10.90 7.47
C VAL A 218 5.09 10.47 8.41
N ILE A 219 4.78 9.90 9.57
CA ILE A 219 5.81 9.40 10.49
C ILE A 219 6.64 8.27 9.86
N LEU A 220 6.00 7.40 9.05
CA LEU A 220 6.70 6.31 8.36
C LEU A 220 7.66 6.86 7.31
N PHE A 221 7.30 7.94 6.61
CA PHE A 221 8.17 8.58 5.63
C PHE A 221 9.47 9.15 6.24
N VAL A 222 9.50 9.42 7.55
CA VAL A 222 10.70 9.89 8.26
C VAL A 222 11.67 8.74 8.56
N TYR A 223 11.17 7.53 8.83
CA TYR A 223 11.97 6.41 9.34
C TYR A 223 12.15 5.26 8.35
N ALA A 224 11.29 5.14 7.34
CA ALA A 224 11.32 4.07 6.35
C ALA A 224 11.71 4.63 4.98
N TYR A 225 12.69 3.98 4.35
CA TYR A 225 13.16 4.36 3.01
C TYR A 225 12.23 3.85 1.88
N ASP A 226 11.31 2.94 2.17
CA ASP A 226 10.40 2.29 1.20
C ASP A 226 9.13 3.11 0.90
N TRP A 227 9.26 4.37 0.51
CA TRP A 227 8.11 5.26 0.25
C TRP A 227 7.13 4.72 -0.81
N ASN A 228 7.65 3.99 -1.80
CA ASN A 228 6.84 3.36 -2.86
C ASN A 228 5.79 2.42 -2.26
N ARG A 229 6.18 1.66 -1.22
CA ARG A 229 5.31 0.69 -0.56
C ARG A 229 4.15 1.39 0.16
N TRP A 230 4.42 2.47 0.88
CA TRP A 230 3.37 3.20 1.61
C TRP A 230 2.35 3.86 0.68
N ILE A 231 2.83 4.43 -0.43
CA ILE A 231 1.97 5.02 -1.46
C ILE A 231 1.13 3.92 -2.12
N TYR A 232 1.75 2.78 -2.48
CA TYR A 232 1.04 1.62 -3.04
C TYR A 232 -0.15 1.20 -2.16
N ILE A 233 0.05 1.07 -0.84
CA ILE A 233 -1.02 0.66 0.08
C ILE A 233 -2.18 1.68 0.06
N HIS A 234 -1.89 2.99 0.05
CA HIS A 234 -2.94 4.01 -0.08
C HIS A 234 -3.72 3.85 -1.40
N ILE A 235 -3.04 3.74 -2.53
CA ILE A 235 -3.70 3.63 -3.85
C ILE A 235 -4.50 2.33 -3.96
N ALA A 236 -3.98 1.22 -3.45
CA ALA A 236 -4.68 -0.06 -3.39
C ALA A 236 -5.94 0.02 -2.50
N SER A 237 -5.85 0.61 -1.30
CA SER A 237 -7.01 0.82 -0.42
C SER A 237 -8.07 1.72 -1.06
N ILE A 238 -7.65 2.83 -1.68
CA ILE A 238 -8.56 3.71 -2.43
C ILE A 238 -9.28 2.92 -3.54
N THR A 239 -8.54 2.08 -4.26
CA THR A 239 -9.11 1.24 -5.33
C THR A 239 -10.16 0.27 -4.79
N VAL A 240 -9.91 -0.39 -3.65
CA VAL A 240 -10.89 -1.28 -3.00
C VAL A 240 -12.16 -0.52 -2.63
N LEU A 241 -12.03 0.66 -2.02
CA LEU A 241 -13.19 1.49 -1.64
C LEU A 241 -13.98 1.97 -2.87
N LEU A 242 -13.30 2.40 -3.93
CA LEU A 242 -13.94 2.82 -5.18
C LEU A 242 -14.66 1.66 -5.87
N LEU A 243 -14.08 0.46 -5.88
CA LEU A 243 -14.77 -0.74 -6.40
C LEU A 243 -16.02 -1.07 -5.57
N PHE A 244 -15.95 -0.94 -4.24
CA PHE A 244 -17.10 -1.14 -3.37
C PHE A 244 -18.21 -0.12 -3.66
N MET A 245 -17.85 1.16 -3.83
CA MET A 245 -18.79 2.23 -4.19
C MET A 245 -19.42 2.00 -5.56
N ASP A 246 -18.64 1.63 -6.57
CA ASP A 246 -19.15 1.34 -7.91
C ASP A 246 -20.13 0.15 -7.90
N GLY A 247 -19.82 -0.90 -7.14
CA GLY A 247 -20.75 -2.01 -6.92
C GLY A 247 -22.09 -1.58 -6.30
N LYS A 248 -22.09 -0.58 -5.40
CA LYS A 248 -23.33 0.00 -4.86
C LYS A 248 -24.11 0.79 -5.91
N ILE A 249 -23.43 1.58 -6.74
CA ILE A 249 -24.08 2.31 -7.85
C ILE A 249 -24.76 1.31 -8.79
N GLN A 250 -24.04 0.28 -9.22
CA GLN A 250 -24.57 -0.73 -10.15
C GLN A 250 -25.81 -1.44 -9.60
N ARG A 251 -25.83 -1.76 -8.29
CA ARG A 251 -27.02 -2.36 -7.65
C ARG A 251 -28.21 -1.42 -7.59
N LYS A 252 -27.97 -0.12 -7.31
CA LYS A 252 -29.04 0.88 -7.30
C LYS A 252 -29.59 1.14 -8.71
N SER A 253 -28.75 1.03 -9.73
CA SER A 253 -29.13 1.16 -11.13
C SER A 253 -29.66 -0.13 -11.76
N GLY A 254 -29.52 -1.29 -11.11
CA GLY A 254 -29.98 -2.59 -11.62
C GLY A 254 -31.49 -2.71 -11.82
N ASP A 255 -32.29 -1.77 -11.30
CA ASP A 255 -33.72 -1.64 -11.58
C ASP A 255 -34.02 -0.89 -12.90
N GLU A 256 -33.03 -0.23 -13.50
CA GLU A 256 -33.17 0.50 -14.76
C GLU A 256 -32.11 -0.01 -15.74
N THR A 257 -32.52 -0.76 -16.77
CA THR A 257 -31.60 -1.21 -17.83
C THR A 257 -30.88 0.00 -18.43
N PRO A 258 -29.55 0.14 -18.22
CA PRO A 258 -28.85 1.30 -18.74
C PRO A 258 -28.86 1.23 -20.27
N PRO A 259 -29.09 2.36 -20.97
CA PRO A 259 -28.99 2.39 -22.42
C PRO A 259 -27.59 1.90 -22.81
N ASN A 260 -27.55 0.89 -23.68
CA ASN A 260 -26.33 0.26 -24.17
C ASN A 260 -25.55 1.26 -25.04
N ARG A 261 -24.84 2.19 -24.39
CA ARG A 261 -24.04 3.20 -25.08
C ARG A 261 -22.72 2.54 -25.48
N GLN A 262 -22.72 1.88 -26.63
CA GLN A 262 -21.51 1.34 -27.23
C GLN A 262 -20.50 2.49 -27.42
N MET A 263 -19.31 2.34 -26.83
CA MET A 263 -18.21 3.25 -27.10
C MET A 263 -17.75 3.09 -28.54
N THR A 264 -17.63 4.19 -29.27
CA THR A 264 -17.04 4.22 -30.61
C THR A 264 -15.59 3.68 -30.57
N VAL A 265 -15.19 2.92 -31.58
CA VAL A 265 -13.82 2.35 -31.71
C VAL A 265 -12.72 3.41 -31.52
N LYS A 266 -12.91 4.63 -32.07
CA LYS A 266 -11.97 5.76 -31.89
C LYS A 266 -11.74 6.12 -30.42
N ARG A 267 -12.81 6.13 -29.61
CA ARG A 267 -12.70 6.37 -28.16
C ARG A 267 -11.99 5.23 -27.45
N GLN A 268 -12.26 3.97 -27.83
CA GLN A 268 -11.56 2.83 -27.26
C GLN A 268 -10.05 2.87 -27.54
N ALA A 269 -9.67 3.19 -28.79
CA ALA A 269 -8.27 3.35 -29.18
C ALA A 269 -7.59 4.51 -28.43
N ALA A 270 -8.25 5.68 -28.32
CA ALA A 270 -7.73 6.80 -27.55
C ALA A 270 -7.51 6.45 -26.07
N TRP A 271 -8.44 5.73 -25.46
CA TRP A 271 -8.27 5.24 -24.10
C TRP A 271 -7.10 4.28 -24.00
N ALA A 272 -7.00 3.28 -24.88
CA ALA A 272 -5.89 2.34 -24.88
C ALA A 272 -4.53 3.05 -24.94
N VAL A 273 -4.38 4.09 -25.77
CA VAL A 273 -3.17 4.91 -25.82
C VAL A 273 -2.92 5.63 -24.49
N ILE A 274 -3.95 6.24 -23.89
CA ILE A 274 -3.83 6.87 -22.57
C ILE A 274 -3.38 5.86 -21.50
N TYR A 275 -3.92 4.64 -21.51
CA TYR A 275 -3.50 3.58 -20.59
C TYR A 275 -2.05 3.17 -20.79
N VAL A 276 -1.63 3.00 -22.03
CA VAL A 276 -0.24 2.64 -22.34
C VAL A 276 0.69 3.75 -21.86
N LEU A 277 0.37 5.01 -22.15
CA LEU A 277 1.16 6.15 -21.66
C LEU A 277 1.16 6.23 -20.14
N TYR A 278 0.01 6.05 -19.49
CA TYR A 278 -0.12 6.03 -18.04
C TYR A 278 0.70 4.91 -17.41
N ALA A 279 0.61 3.69 -17.96
CA ALA A 279 1.37 2.53 -17.51
C ALA A 279 2.87 2.80 -17.67
N ILE A 280 3.32 3.32 -18.83
CA ILE A 280 4.72 3.68 -19.07
C ILE A 280 5.19 4.73 -18.05
N LEU A 281 4.43 5.81 -17.85
CA LEU A 281 4.79 6.87 -16.90
C LEU A 281 4.90 6.34 -15.47
N CYS A 282 3.97 5.48 -15.04
CA CYS A 282 4.05 4.81 -13.75
C CYS A 282 5.17 3.75 -13.68
N PHE A 283 5.68 3.25 -14.81
CA PHE A 283 6.75 2.26 -14.89
C PHE A 283 8.15 2.87 -14.86
N THR A 284 8.34 4.03 -15.51
CA THR A 284 9.64 4.70 -15.65
C THR A 284 10.47 4.90 -14.37
N PRO A 285 9.92 5.25 -13.18
CA PRO A 285 10.74 5.40 -11.98
C PRO A 285 11.38 4.12 -11.47
N ASN A 286 10.70 3.00 -11.65
CA ASN A 286 11.24 1.71 -11.22
C ASN A 286 12.39 1.26 -12.12
N ALA A 287 12.34 1.62 -13.40
CA ALA A 287 13.47 1.43 -14.32
C ALA A 287 14.66 2.35 -13.95
N ILE A 288 14.41 3.59 -13.50
CA ILE A 288 15.47 4.53 -13.08
C ILE A 288 16.10 4.10 -11.74
N GLN A 289 15.31 3.66 -10.76
CA GLN A 289 15.82 3.09 -9.52
C GLN A 289 16.54 1.74 -9.75
N ALA A 290 15.99 0.83 -10.55
CA ALA A 290 16.65 -0.44 -10.87
C ALA A 290 17.92 -0.28 -11.71
N ALA A 291 17.95 0.66 -12.66
CA ALA A 291 19.14 0.97 -13.46
C ALA A 291 20.23 1.64 -12.62
N SER A 292 19.87 2.52 -11.67
CA SER A 292 20.83 3.18 -10.79
C SER A 292 21.33 2.29 -9.65
N LEU A 293 20.54 1.34 -9.14
CA LEU A 293 20.92 0.43 -8.05
C LEU A 293 21.60 -0.87 -8.53
N GLY A 294 21.22 -1.41 -9.68
CA GLY A 294 21.64 -2.75 -10.11
C GLY A 294 22.82 -2.79 -11.08
N PHE A 295 22.90 -1.84 -12.03
CA PHE A 295 23.88 -1.90 -13.11
C PHE A 295 25.19 -1.19 -12.75
N LEU A 296 25.09 0.02 -12.19
CA LEU A 296 26.26 0.78 -11.73
C LEU A 296 26.98 0.08 -10.57
N ASN A 297 26.25 -0.46 -9.60
CA ASN A 297 26.85 -1.09 -8.43
C ASN A 297 27.53 -2.44 -8.76
N ARG A 298 27.06 -3.16 -9.78
CA ARG A 298 27.75 -4.37 -10.31
C ARG A 298 28.99 -4.01 -11.13
N LEU A 299 29.00 -2.88 -11.83
CA LEU A 299 30.17 -2.41 -12.58
C LEU A 299 31.26 -1.85 -11.67
N THR A 300 30.91 -1.22 -10.54
CA THR A 300 31.90 -0.74 -9.56
C THR A 300 32.47 -1.87 -8.71
N HIS A 301 31.66 -2.89 -8.36
CA HIS A 301 32.18 -4.07 -7.65
C HIS A 301 33.02 -5.00 -8.53
N SER A 302 32.78 -5.08 -9.84
CA SER A 302 33.63 -5.87 -10.75
C SER A 302 34.99 -5.22 -11.03
N GLN A 303 35.13 -3.90 -10.82
CA GLN A 303 36.42 -3.20 -11.00
C GLN A 303 37.40 -3.35 -9.83
N HIS A 304 36.94 -3.76 -8.63
CA HIS A 304 37.80 -3.99 -7.47
C HIS A 304 38.17 -5.46 -7.25
N ALA A 305 37.73 -6.37 -8.12
CA ALA A 305 38.04 -7.80 -8.05
C ALA A 305 39.15 -8.24 -9.02
N MET A 306 40.08 -7.34 -9.38
CA MET A 306 41.33 -7.79 -9.99
C MET A 306 42.30 -8.20 -8.86
N PRO A 307 42.73 -9.47 -8.78
CA PRO A 307 43.79 -9.84 -7.86
C PRO A 307 45.07 -9.05 -8.19
N PRO A 308 45.85 -8.63 -7.18
CA PRO A 308 47.14 -8.00 -7.44
C PRO A 308 47.99 -8.95 -8.29
N ALA A 309 48.55 -8.41 -9.38
CA ALA A 309 49.49 -9.14 -10.22
C ALA A 309 50.62 -9.67 -9.33
N ALA A 310 50.82 -10.98 -9.36
CA ALA A 310 51.91 -11.63 -8.65
C ALA A 310 53.25 -11.08 -9.16
N SER A 311 54.01 -10.49 -8.26
CA SER A 311 55.42 -10.13 -8.42
C SER A 311 56.23 -10.86 -7.37
#